data_AF-A0A0J9T8Z2-F1
#
_entry.id   AF-A0A0J9T8Z2-F1
#
_cell.length_a   1.000
_cell.length_b   1.000
_cell.length_c   1.000
_cell.angle_alpha   90.00
_cell.angle_beta   90.00
_cell.angle_gamma   90.00
#
_symmetry.space_group_name_H-M   'P 1'
#
loop_
_entity.id
_entity.type
_entity.pdbx_description
1 polymer ?
#
loop_
_entity_poly.entity_id
_entity_poly.type
_entity_poly.pdbx_seq_one_letter_code
_entity_poly.pdbx_strand_id
1 'polypeptide(L)'
;MKFSEDSSPQDICKEFTLLYKSFCIYSATGTPPNEIFSFGDCDFLNYWLNDKLRKSVNDGDTIDVRGFYNEIKNKNPEFFSDNKDLEEYMKIIDPEILKNMELLYDLYDYERKILNMLLNQDYSGDKKPCSHYTDKCYENYKTALDRCLNGHKELCKELKYFKKSYNFSIEQDIQDVNNCKTATNFRLPEQDPVLEIEKKEAMRIQNLTSPLIVLLVTPLIYKVKKITLIKD
;
A
#
# COMPACT_ATOMS: atom_id res chain seq x y z
N MET A 1 -2.90 15.08 21.81
CA MET A 1 -1.73 15.15 20.91
C MET A 1 -1.15 16.55 20.86
N LYS A 2 0.18 16.67 20.66
CA LYS A 2 0.88 17.96 20.53
C LYS A 2 1.41 18.11 19.10
N PHE A 3 0.86 19.08 18.38
CA PHE A 3 1.25 19.41 17.00
C PHE A 3 2.66 20.01 16.95
N SER A 4 3.37 19.77 15.84
CA SER A 4 4.64 20.43 15.53
C SER A 4 4.40 21.92 15.20
N GLU A 5 5.43 22.75 15.34
CA GLU A 5 5.32 24.20 15.14
C GLU A 5 4.86 24.59 13.72
N ASP A 6 5.21 23.78 12.73
CA ASP A 6 4.87 23.99 11.32
C ASP A 6 3.52 23.40 10.89
N SER A 7 2.80 22.74 11.82
CA SER A 7 1.54 22.07 11.49
C SER A 7 0.33 22.74 12.14
N SER A 8 -0.78 22.69 11.41
CA SER A 8 -2.03 23.35 11.79
C SER A 8 -3.15 22.31 11.85
N PRO A 9 -3.63 21.94 13.05
CA PRO A 9 -4.81 21.06 13.18
C PRO A 9 -6.03 21.62 12.42
N GLN A 10 -6.16 22.94 12.35
CA GLN A 10 -7.22 23.60 11.61
C GLN A 10 -7.13 23.32 10.10
N ASP A 11 -5.92 23.26 9.54
CA ASP A 11 -5.76 23.00 8.11
C ASP A 11 -6.00 21.53 7.77
N ILE A 12 -5.58 20.59 8.63
CA ILE A 12 -5.96 19.18 8.49
C ILE A 12 -7.49 19.03 8.55
N CYS A 13 -8.15 19.72 9.48
CA CYS A 13 -9.62 19.72 9.58
C CYS A 13 -10.28 20.21 8.28
N LYS A 14 -9.79 21.31 7.69
CA LYS A 14 -10.32 21.85 6.43
C LYS A 14 -10.09 20.89 5.27
N GLU A 15 -8.86 20.38 5.11
CA GLU A 15 -8.50 19.44 4.07
C GLU A 15 -9.34 18.16 4.15
N PHE A 16 -9.48 17.58 5.35
CA PHE A 16 -10.30 16.39 5.56
C PHE A 16 -11.77 16.65 5.20
N THR A 17 -12.32 17.81 5.61
CA THR A 17 -13.71 18.18 5.30
C THR A 17 -13.93 18.31 3.79
N LEU A 18 -12.99 18.93 3.06
CA LEU A 18 -13.05 19.04 1.61
C LEU A 18 -12.93 17.68 0.92
N LEU A 19 -12.03 16.81 1.42
CA LEU A 19 -11.87 15.47 0.91
C LEU A 19 -13.15 14.66 1.10
N TYR A 20 -13.71 14.63 2.31
CA TYR A 20 -14.99 13.98 2.61
C TYR A 20 -16.12 14.49 1.69
N LYS A 21 -16.24 15.82 1.53
CA LYS A 21 -17.22 16.43 0.63
C LYS A 21 -17.06 15.95 -0.81
N SER A 22 -15.83 15.75 -1.28
CA SER A 22 -15.60 15.28 -2.65
C SER A 22 -16.21 13.90 -2.89
N PHE A 23 -16.08 12.97 -1.94
CA PHE A 23 -16.72 11.65 -2.03
C PHE A 23 -18.24 11.75 -2.09
N CYS A 24 -18.85 12.62 -1.27
CA CYS A 24 -20.29 12.87 -1.32
C CYS A 24 -20.78 13.44 -2.66
N ILE A 25 -19.95 14.21 -3.36
CA ILE A 25 -20.31 14.79 -4.67
C ILE A 25 -20.12 13.76 -5.79
N TYR A 26 -19.06 12.95 -5.72
CA TYR A 26 -18.73 11.97 -6.77
C TYR A 26 -19.54 10.67 -6.70
N SER A 27 -20.18 10.37 -5.57
CA SER A 27 -21.15 9.26 -5.51
C SER A 27 -22.31 9.52 -6.48
N ALA A 28 -22.73 8.48 -7.21
CA ALA A 28 -23.74 8.60 -8.26
C ALA A 28 -25.02 9.29 -7.74
N THR A 29 -25.58 10.19 -8.56
CA THR A 29 -26.84 10.86 -8.24
C THR A 29 -27.93 9.83 -7.96
N GLY A 30 -28.49 9.84 -6.76
CA GLY A 30 -29.53 8.90 -6.32
C GLY A 30 -29.04 7.80 -5.36
N THR A 31 -27.75 7.74 -5.04
CA THR A 31 -27.25 6.86 -3.98
C THR A 31 -27.76 7.33 -2.61
N PRO A 32 -28.37 6.45 -1.80
CA PRO A 32 -28.75 6.77 -0.43
C PRO A 32 -27.55 7.25 0.40
N PRO A 33 -27.72 8.22 1.31
CA PRO A 33 -26.58 8.79 2.05
C PRO A 33 -25.75 7.79 2.87
N ASN A 34 -26.37 6.70 3.34
CA ASN A 34 -25.70 5.61 4.05
C ASN A 34 -24.88 4.67 3.13
N GLU A 35 -25.06 4.78 1.81
CA GLU A 35 -24.42 3.97 0.77
C GLU A 35 -23.38 4.76 -0.05
N ILE A 36 -23.23 6.06 0.21
CA ILE A 36 -22.25 6.94 -0.46
C ILE A 36 -20.83 6.41 -0.31
N PHE A 37 -20.48 5.97 0.90
CA PHE A 37 -19.14 5.49 1.23
C PHE A 37 -19.07 3.97 1.16
N SER A 38 -18.30 3.47 0.19
CA SER A 38 -17.87 2.07 0.18
C SER A 38 -16.86 1.81 1.29
N PHE A 39 -16.60 0.53 1.58
CA PHE A 39 -15.53 0.16 2.52
C PHE A 39 -14.17 0.73 2.10
N GLY A 40 -13.86 0.74 0.80
CA GLY A 40 -12.62 1.31 0.27
C GLY A 40 -12.52 2.82 0.50
N ASP A 41 -13.63 3.55 0.37
CA ASP A 41 -13.64 5.00 0.63
C ASP A 41 -13.39 5.29 2.12
N CYS A 42 -14.03 4.52 3.00
CA CYS A 42 -13.80 4.61 4.44
C CYS A 42 -12.33 4.30 4.80
N ASP A 43 -11.77 3.23 4.24
CA ASP A 43 -10.38 2.83 4.49
C ASP A 43 -9.39 3.87 3.98
N PHE A 44 -9.66 4.49 2.82
CA PHE A 44 -8.85 5.57 2.28
C PHE A 44 -8.89 6.82 3.17
N LEU A 45 -10.08 7.23 3.65
CA LEU A 45 -10.20 8.37 4.55
C LEU A 45 -9.47 8.12 5.89
N ASN A 46 -9.53 6.88 6.39
CA ASN A 46 -8.76 6.48 7.56
C ASN A 46 -7.25 6.54 7.31
N TYR A 47 -6.78 6.02 6.17
CA TYR A 47 -5.39 6.11 5.73
C TYR A 47 -4.92 7.58 5.68
N TRP A 48 -5.67 8.42 4.97
CA TRP A 48 -5.32 9.82 4.76
C TRP A 48 -5.18 10.57 6.09
N LEU A 49 -6.11 10.33 7.04
CA LEU A 49 -6.07 10.99 8.33
C LEU A 49 -4.91 10.50 9.20
N ASN A 50 -4.61 9.19 9.19
CA ASN A 50 -3.43 8.63 9.87
C ASN A 50 -2.14 9.28 9.34
N ASP A 51 -1.99 9.33 8.02
CA ASP A 51 -0.84 9.90 7.34
C ASP A 51 -0.59 11.35 7.76
N LYS A 52 -1.65 12.16 7.64
CA LYS A 52 -1.61 13.60 7.94
C LYS A 52 -1.33 13.86 9.41
N LEU A 53 -1.96 13.13 10.32
CA LEU A 53 -1.73 13.31 11.75
C LEU A 53 -0.30 12.94 12.14
N ARG A 54 0.23 11.79 11.68
CA ARG A 54 1.59 11.36 12.04
C ARG A 54 2.67 12.33 11.55
N LYS A 55 2.47 12.94 10.38
CA LYS A 55 3.39 13.97 9.83
C LYS A 55 3.27 15.32 10.55
N SER A 56 2.22 15.52 11.34
CA SER A 56 1.88 16.81 11.95
C SER A 56 2.05 16.84 13.48
N VAL A 57 2.28 15.71 14.14
CA VAL A 57 2.50 15.69 15.60
C VAL A 57 3.98 15.48 15.93
N ASN A 58 4.41 15.97 17.09
CA ASN A 58 5.81 15.80 17.53
C ASN A 58 6.17 14.34 17.81
N ASP A 59 5.20 13.56 18.28
CA ASP A 59 5.32 12.13 18.53
C ASP A 59 4.17 11.42 17.82
N GLY A 60 4.49 10.78 16.69
CA GLY A 60 3.55 10.07 15.83
C GLY A 60 2.81 8.94 16.52
N ASP A 61 3.31 8.41 17.64
CA ASP A 61 2.66 7.32 18.38
C ASP A 61 1.59 7.83 19.35
N THR A 62 1.47 9.15 19.52
CA THR A 62 0.48 9.79 20.38
C THR A 62 -0.75 10.31 19.64
N ILE A 63 -0.91 9.94 18.36
CA ILE A 63 -2.07 10.36 17.55
C ILE A 63 -3.36 9.77 18.12
N ASP A 64 -4.45 10.52 17.96
CA ASP A 64 -5.81 10.05 18.24
C ASP A 64 -6.67 10.31 17.00
N VAL A 65 -6.67 9.34 16.09
CA VAL A 65 -7.35 9.43 14.79
C VAL A 65 -8.86 9.55 14.98
N ARG A 66 -9.43 8.70 15.85
CA ARG A 66 -10.88 8.69 16.13
C ARG A 66 -11.30 9.96 16.85
N GLY A 67 -10.59 10.37 17.90
CA GLY A 67 -10.88 11.59 18.63
C GLY A 67 -10.78 12.83 17.73
N PHE A 68 -9.78 12.90 16.86
CA PHE A 68 -9.67 14.02 15.92
C PHE A 68 -10.82 14.04 14.90
N TYR A 69 -11.20 12.90 14.33
CA TYR A 69 -12.39 12.82 13.48
C TYR A 69 -13.66 13.27 14.21
N ASN A 70 -13.84 12.86 15.47
CA ASN A 70 -14.98 13.28 16.27
C ASN A 70 -14.99 14.80 16.51
N GLU A 71 -13.84 15.43 16.71
CA GLU A 71 -13.73 16.89 16.79
C GLU A 71 -14.12 17.58 15.47
N ILE A 72 -13.72 17.03 14.31
CA ILE A 72 -14.14 17.54 13.00
C ILE A 72 -15.67 17.44 12.88
N LYS A 73 -16.24 16.27 13.17
CA LYS A 73 -17.68 15.98 13.15
C LYS A 73 -18.45 16.96 14.04
N ASN A 74 -18.01 17.15 15.28
CA ASN A 74 -18.68 18.02 16.26
C ASN A 74 -18.63 19.50 15.91
N LYS A 75 -17.67 19.95 15.09
CA LYS A 75 -17.62 21.34 14.60
C LYS A 75 -18.64 21.63 13.50
N ASN A 76 -19.13 20.61 12.80
CA ASN A 76 -20.13 20.75 11.75
C ASN A 76 -21.11 19.57 11.72
N PRO A 77 -21.91 19.38 12.79
CA PRO A 77 -22.70 18.17 12.98
C PRO A 77 -23.70 17.94 11.87
N GLU A 78 -24.36 18.99 11.37
CA GLU A 78 -25.35 18.90 10.28
C GLU A 78 -24.72 18.35 8.99
N PHE A 79 -23.51 18.77 8.65
CA PHE A 79 -22.83 18.30 7.43
C PHE A 79 -22.44 16.81 7.49
N PHE A 80 -22.10 16.31 8.68
CA PHE A 80 -21.68 14.92 8.85
C PHE A 80 -22.83 13.98 9.21
N SER A 81 -23.93 14.47 9.76
CA SER A 81 -25.09 13.64 10.16
C SER A 81 -25.88 13.08 8.98
N ASP A 82 -25.79 13.72 7.81
CA ASP A 82 -26.57 13.32 6.65
C ASP A 82 -26.09 12.01 6.04
N ASN A 83 -24.84 11.60 6.29
CA ASN A 83 -24.24 10.41 5.68
C ASN A 83 -23.80 9.39 6.73
N LYS A 84 -23.27 8.26 6.26
CA LYS A 84 -22.69 7.21 7.12
C LYS A 84 -21.62 7.79 8.06
N ASP A 85 -21.76 7.51 9.36
CA ASP A 85 -20.74 7.85 10.34
C ASP A 85 -19.48 7.02 10.11
N LEU A 86 -18.33 7.68 9.99
CA LEU A 86 -17.05 7.04 9.74
C LEU A 86 -16.28 6.73 11.03
N GLU A 87 -16.84 7.06 12.21
CA GLU A 87 -16.15 6.96 13.49
C GLU A 87 -15.58 5.55 13.75
N GLU A 88 -16.31 4.48 13.40
CA GLU A 88 -15.85 3.10 13.59
C GLU A 88 -14.72 2.69 12.63
N TYR A 89 -14.55 3.43 11.52
CA TYR A 89 -13.49 3.21 10.54
C TYR A 89 -12.20 3.97 10.89
N MET A 90 -12.30 5.02 11.69
CA MET A 90 -11.17 5.87 12.10
C MET A 90 -10.32 5.17 13.16
N LYS A 91 -9.41 4.31 12.70
CA LYS A 91 -8.53 3.48 13.54
C LYS A 91 -7.08 3.87 13.33
N ILE A 92 -6.30 3.79 14.40
CA ILE A 92 -4.85 3.94 14.31
C ILE A 92 -4.30 2.79 13.46
N ILE A 93 -3.57 3.14 12.40
CA ILE A 93 -2.89 2.20 11.53
C ILE A 93 -1.47 1.99 12.07
N ASP A 94 -1.04 0.73 12.09
CA ASP A 94 0.32 0.35 12.43
C ASP A 94 1.34 1.08 11.52
N PRO A 95 2.42 1.65 12.05
CA PRO A 95 3.38 2.43 11.25
C PRO A 95 3.97 1.68 10.06
N GLU A 96 4.25 0.37 10.19
CA GLU A 96 4.81 -0.42 9.08
C GLU A 96 3.77 -0.72 8.01
N ILE A 97 2.50 -0.89 8.41
CA ILE A 97 1.38 -0.99 7.48
C ILE A 97 1.14 0.34 6.77
N LEU A 98 1.16 1.46 7.50
CA LEU A 98 0.96 2.79 6.92
C LEU A 98 2.02 3.09 5.86
N LYS A 99 3.29 2.79 6.15
CA LYS A 99 4.38 2.92 5.17
C LYS A 99 4.17 2.10 3.91
N ASN A 100 3.57 0.91 4.03
CA ASN A 100 3.21 0.11 2.86
C ASN A 100 2.08 0.77 2.04
N MET A 101 1.10 1.38 2.71
CA MET A 101 0.02 2.12 2.06
C MET A 101 0.53 3.38 1.37
N GLU A 102 1.45 4.13 1.98
CA GLU A 102 2.11 5.29 1.36
C GLU A 102 2.83 4.90 0.06
N LEU A 103 3.60 3.81 0.08
CA LEU A 103 4.28 3.31 -1.11
C LEU A 103 3.28 2.95 -2.22
N LEU A 104 2.17 2.29 -1.89
CA LEU A 104 1.13 1.95 -2.85
C LEU A 104 0.44 3.21 -3.41
N TYR A 105 0.13 4.18 -2.55
CA TYR A 105 -0.47 5.44 -2.95
C TYR A 105 0.42 6.18 -3.97
N ASP A 106 1.71 6.32 -3.66
CA ASP A 106 2.67 6.96 -4.56
C ASP A 106 2.76 6.22 -5.91
N LEU A 107 2.78 4.88 -5.88
CA LEU A 107 2.84 4.06 -7.10
C LEU A 107 1.65 4.34 -8.03
N TYR A 108 0.42 4.35 -7.49
CA TYR A 108 -0.78 4.65 -8.28
C TYR A 108 -0.83 6.11 -8.74
N ASP A 109 -0.34 7.06 -7.95
CA ASP A 109 -0.24 8.46 -8.36
C ASP A 109 0.75 8.63 -9.53
N TYR A 110 1.92 8.00 -9.47
CA TYR A 110 2.89 8.02 -10.56
C TYR A 110 2.35 7.32 -11.82
N GLU A 111 1.71 6.15 -11.68
CA GLU A 111 1.05 5.47 -12.80
C GLU A 111 0.06 6.39 -13.50
N ARG A 112 -0.82 7.07 -12.75
CA ARG A 112 -1.82 7.98 -13.31
C ARG A 112 -1.18 9.17 -14.03
N LYS A 113 -0.12 9.74 -13.48
CA LYS A 113 0.65 10.83 -14.14
C LYS A 113 1.28 10.35 -15.43
N ILE A 114 1.90 9.17 -15.44
CA ILE A 114 2.50 8.56 -16.64
C ILE A 114 1.42 8.29 -17.69
N LEU A 115 0.28 7.70 -17.30
CA LEU A 115 -0.85 7.44 -18.19
C LEU A 115 -1.37 8.73 -18.83
N ASN A 116 -1.60 9.79 -18.04
CA ASN A 116 -2.04 11.08 -18.56
C ASN A 116 -1.03 11.65 -19.59
N MET A 117 0.27 11.52 -19.33
CA MET A 117 1.32 11.95 -20.26
C MET A 117 1.35 11.10 -21.54
N LEU A 118 1.12 9.79 -21.46
CA LEU A 118 1.00 8.90 -22.61
C LEU A 118 -0.22 9.24 -23.47
N LEU A 119 -1.34 9.57 -22.83
CA LEU A 119 -2.59 9.98 -23.49
C LEU A 119 -2.60 11.45 -23.94
N ASN A 120 -1.51 12.18 -23.70
CA ASN A 120 -1.40 13.63 -23.94
C ASN A 120 -2.57 14.43 -23.32
N GLN A 121 -3.04 14.00 -22.15
CA GLN A 121 -4.09 14.68 -21.40
C GLN A 121 -3.48 15.77 -20.54
N ASP A 122 -4.14 16.93 -20.52
CA ASP A 122 -3.76 18.01 -19.61
C ASP A 122 -3.96 17.53 -18.18
N TYR A 123 -2.91 17.66 -17.37
CA TYR A 123 -2.94 17.29 -15.96
C TYR A 123 -2.47 18.47 -15.13
N SER A 124 -3.20 18.76 -14.05
CA SER A 124 -3.00 19.92 -13.18
C SER A 124 -1.79 19.77 -12.23
N GLY A 125 -0.72 19.11 -12.67
CA GLY A 125 0.44 18.77 -11.85
C GLY A 125 1.71 19.56 -12.20
N ASP A 126 2.76 19.30 -11.43
CA ASP A 126 4.10 19.84 -11.71
C ASP A 126 4.54 19.41 -13.11
N LYS A 127 4.97 20.39 -13.92
CA LYS A 127 5.46 20.17 -15.29
C LYS A 127 6.85 19.52 -15.30
N LYS A 128 6.95 18.30 -14.77
CA LYS A 128 8.14 17.46 -14.81
C LYS A 128 8.10 16.58 -16.07
N PRO A 129 9.26 16.22 -16.64
CA PRO A 129 9.32 15.30 -17.77
C PRO A 129 8.85 13.90 -17.33
N CYS A 130 8.37 13.09 -18.27
CA CYS A 130 7.88 11.75 -17.97
C CYS A 130 8.93 10.84 -17.33
N SER A 131 10.21 11.05 -17.67
CA SER A 131 11.35 10.39 -17.03
C SER A 131 11.36 10.56 -15.52
N HIS A 132 10.98 11.74 -15.01
CA HIS A 132 10.90 11.97 -13.56
C HIS A 132 9.91 11.03 -12.88
N TYR A 133 8.71 10.87 -13.44
CA TYR A 133 7.66 10.03 -12.86
C TYR A 133 7.96 8.55 -13.02
N THR A 134 8.51 8.14 -14.17
CA THR A 134 8.93 6.75 -14.38
C THR A 134 10.07 6.35 -13.44
N ASP A 135 11.07 7.21 -13.24
CA ASP A 135 12.16 6.98 -12.27
C ASP A 135 11.61 6.85 -10.84
N LYS A 136 10.71 7.73 -10.42
CA LYS A 136 10.09 7.69 -9.10
C LYS A 136 9.22 6.44 -8.89
N CYS A 137 8.41 6.09 -9.89
CA CYS A 137 7.60 4.88 -9.88
C CYS A 137 8.49 3.63 -9.72
N TYR A 138 9.57 3.55 -10.50
CA TYR A 138 10.49 2.43 -10.47
C TYR A 138 11.20 2.26 -9.13
N GLU A 139 11.73 3.33 -8.54
CA GLU A 139 12.41 3.26 -7.24
C GLU A 139 11.43 2.95 -6.09
N ASN A 140 10.22 3.53 -6.10
CA ASN A 140 9.19 3.16 -5.13
C ASN A 140 8.76 1.71 -5.30
N TYR A 141 8.66 1.21 -6.53
CA TYR A 141 8.29 -0.19 -6.79
C TYR A 141 9.34 -1.15 -6.24
N LYS A 142 10.63 -0.86 -6.47
CA LYS A 142 11.73 -1.65 -5.88
C LYS A 142 11.71 -1.62 -4.35
N THR A 143 11.46 -0.45 -3.76
CA THR A 143 11.35 -0.30 -2.31
C THR A 143 10.19 -1.13 -1.75
N ALA A 144 9.03 -1.08 -2.40
CA ALA A 144 7.88 -1.87 -2.01
C ALA A 144 8.12 -3.37 -2.22
N LEU A 145 8.82 -3.75 -3.30
CA LEU A 145 9.21 -5.13 -3.58
C LEU A 145 10.14 -5.69 -2.50
N ASP A 146 11.15 -4.93 -2.05
CA ASP A 146 12.02 -5.33 -0.94
C ASP A 146 11.22 -5.58 0.35
N ARG A 147 10.32 -4.65 0.72
CA ARG A 147 9.45 -4.81 1.88
C ARG A 147 8.55 -6.05 1.76
N CYS A 148 7.94 -6.24 0.59
CA CYS A 148 7.19 -7.44 0.28
C CYS A 148 8.03 -8.72 0.53
N LEU A 149 9.25 -8.77 -0.01
CA LEU A 149 10.18 -9.90 0.14
C LEU A 149 10.71 -10.08 1.58
N ASN A 150 10.52 -9.08 2.43
CA ASN A 150 10.87 -9.06 3.86
C ASN A 150 9.67 -9.38 4.77
N GLY A 151 8.59 -9.95 4.22
CA GLY A 151 7.52 -10.57 5.00
C GLY A 151 6.18 -9.84 4.98
N HIS A 152 6.08 -8.70 4.30
CA HIS A 152 4.82 -7.97 4.11
C HIS A 152 3.98 -8.60 2.98
N LYS A 153 3.41 -9.77 3.24
CA LYS A 153 2.70 -10.60 2.24
C LYS A 153 1.50 -9.89 1.59
N GLU A 154 0.78 -9.07 2.35
CA GLU A 154 -0.34 -8.26 1.85
C GLU A 154 0.15 -7.26 0.80
N LEU A 155 1.26 -6.55 1.07
CA LEU A 155 1.89 -5.65 0.10
C LEU A 155 2.27 -6.38 -1.19
N CYS A 156 2.74 -7.63 -1.11
CA CYS A 156 3.06 -8.43 -2.30
C CYS A 156 1.86 -8.67 -3.21
N LYS A 157 0.69 -8.93 -2.60
CA LYS A 157 -0.56 -9.13 -3.35
C LYS A 157 -0.94 -7.83 -4.06
N GLU A 158 -0.89 -6.71 -3.36
CA GLU A 158 -1.19 -5.39 -3.94
C GLU A 158 -0.21 -5.01 -5.05
N LEU A 159 1.09 -5.25 -4.88
CA LEU A 159 2.10 -5.00 -5.92
C LEU A 159 1.88 -5.83 -7.18
N LYS A 160 1.31 -7.03 -7.07
CA LYS A 160 0.92 -7.85 -8.22
C LYS A 160 -0.22 -7.21 -9.00
N TYR A 161 -1.21 -6.63 -8.32
CA TYR A 161 -2.30 -5.90 -8.97
C TYR A 161 -1.81 -4.59 -9.59
N PHE A 162 -1.02 -3.82 -8.85
CA PHE A 162 -0.39 -2.60 -9.35
C PHE A 162 0.42 -2.87 -10.62
N LYS A 163 1.30 -3.88 -10.63
CA LYS A 163 2.12 -4.21 -11.82
C LYS A 163 1.27 -4.51 -13.05
N LYS A 164 0.13 -5.21 -12.88
CA LYS A 164 -0.81 -5.47 -13.97
C LYS A 164 -1.45 -4.19 -14.48
N SER A 165 -1.89 -3.33 -13.58
CA SER A 165 -2.45 -2.00 -13.91
C SER A 165 -1.42 -1.17 -14.69
N TYR A 166 -0.20 -1.08 -14.18
CA TYR A 166 0.88 -0.32 -14.79
C TYR A 166 1.20 -0.82 -16.20
N ASN A 167 1.33 -2.14 -16.38
CA ASN A 167 1.55 -2.75 -17.68
C ASN A 167 0.42 -2.41 -18.68
N PHE A 168 -0.83 -2.43 -18.23
CA PHE A 168 -1.97 -2.02 -19.06
C PHE A 168 -1.89 -0.54 -19.43
N SER A 169 -1.52 0.31 -18.48
CA SER A 169 -1.43 1.77 -18.66
C SER A 169 -0.33 2.17 -19.65
N ILE A 170 0.85 1.54 -19.60
CA ILE A 170 1.96 1.82 -20.53
C ILE A 170 1.73 1.30 -21.96
N GLU A 171 0.70 0.48 -22.17
CA GLU A 171 0.27 -0.01 -23.49
C GLU A 171 -0.72 0.93 -24.20
N GLN A 172 -1.35 1.90 -23.50
CA GLN A 172 -2.39 2.78 -24.05
C GLN A 172 -1.91 3.87 -25.04
N ASP A 173 -0.64 3.84 -25.44
CA ASP A 173 -0.01 4.93 -26.19
C ASP A 173 -0.59 5.16 -27.60
N ILE A 174 -0.76 6.45 -27.94
CA ILE A 174 -1.17 6.91 -29.27
C ILE A 174 0.02 7.53 -30.05
N GLN A 175 0.96 8.22 -29.39
CA GLN A 175 2.03 9.01 -30.06
C GLN A 175 3.33 9.27 -29.25
N ASP A 176 3.42 8.91 -27.97
CA ASP A 176 4.53 9.16 -27.02
C ASP A 176 5.17 10.56 -27.10
N VAL A 177 4.35 11.61 -27.26
CA VAL A 177 4.81 13.01 -27.39
C VAL A 177 5.68 13.46 -26.20
N ASN A 178 5.45 12.87 -25.03
CA ASN A 178 6.18 13.16 -23.80
C ASN A 178 7.44 12.30 -23.60
N ASN A 179 7.82 11.49 -24.59
CA ASN A 179 9.01 10.62 -24.60
C ASN A 179 9.08 9.65 -23.41
N CYS A 180 7.93 9.21 -22.89
CA CYS A 180 7.84 8.29 -21.76
C CYS A 180 8.53 6.95 -22.08
N LYS A 181 8.34 6.40 -23.29
CA LYS A 181 8.86 5.08 -23.66
C LYS A 181 10.38 5.04 -23.76
N THR A 182 11.00 6.20 -23.93
CA THR A 182 12.46 6.35 -24.00
C THR A 182 13.10 6.46 -22.61
N ALA A 183 12.30 6.63 -21.55
CA ALA A 183 12.82 6.70 -20.19
C ALA A 183 13.43 5.36 -19.78
N THR A 184 14.61 5.41 -19.15
CA THR A 184 15.37 4.22 -18.74
C THR A 184 14.55 3.31 -17.83
N ASN A 185 13.80 3.90 -16.91
CA ASN A 185 12.99 3.19 -15.92
C ASN A 185 11.50 3.11 -16.29
N PHE A 186 11.18 3.18 -17.60
CA PHE A 186 9.80 3.10 -18.08
C PHE A 186 9.13 1.76 -17.75
N ARG A 187 9.88 0.66 -17.78
CA ARG A 187 9.37 -0.68 -17.45
C ARG A 187 9.78 -1.07 -16.03
N LEU A 188 8.81 -1.56 -15.27
CA LEU A 188 9.05 -2.11 -13.94
C LEU A 188 9.84 -3.43 -14.01
N PRO A 189 10.58 -3.80 -12.94
CA PRO A 189 11.31 -5.06 -12.88
C PRO A 189 10.44 -6.28 -13.19
N GLU A 190 10.94 -7.25 -13.96
CA GLU A 190 10.17 -8.45 -14.36
C GLU A 190 9.83 -9.40 -13.20
N GLN A 191 10.62 -9.36 -12.12
CA GLN A 191 10.47 -10.22 -10.93
C GLN A 191 9.01 -10.32 -10.46
N ASP A 192 8.53 -11.55 -10.23
CA ASP A 192 7.24 -11.81 -9.59
C ASP A 192 7.44 -11.97 -8.08
N PRO A 193 7.00 -11.00 -7.25
CA PRO A 193 7.17 -11.06 -5.80
C PRO A 193 6.58 -12.32 -5.16
N VAL A 194 5.45 -12.80 -5.69
CA VAL A 194 4.74 -13.93 -5.10
C VAL A 194 5.52 -15.22 -5.33
N LEU A 195 6.04 -15.41 -6.54
CA LEU A 195 6.86 -16.57 -6.89
C LEU A 195 8.16 -16.61 -6.06
N GLU A 196 8.80 -15.45 -5.83
CA GLU A 196 10.03 -15.39 -5.02
C GLU A 196 9.77 -15.69 -3.54
N ILE A 197 8.62 -15.33 -3.00
CA ILE A 197 8.22 -15.73 -1.64
C ILE A 197 7.98 -17.23 -1.57
N GLU A 198 7.23 -17.81 -2.52
CA GLU A 198 7.02 -19.25 -2.59
C GLU A 198 8.34 -20.02 -2.66
N LYS A 199 9.30 -19.54 -3.47
CA LYS A 199 10.66 -20.09 -3.52
C LYS A 199 11.41 -19.96 -2.19
N LYS A 200 11.40 -18.77 -1.57
CA LYS A 200 12.05 -18.53 -0.27
C LYS A 200 11.45 -19.41 0.84
N GLU A 201 10.13 -19.55 0.88
CA GLU A 201 9.43 -20.42 1.82
C GLU A 201 9.78 -21.89 1.58
N ALA A 202 9.79 -22.35 0.32
CA ALA A 202 10.21 -23.69 -0.03
C ALA A 202 11.66 -23.98 0.37
N MET A 203 12.61 -23.05 0.12
CA MET A 203 14.00 -23.17 0.57
C MET A 203 14.13 -23.20 2.09
N ARG A 204 13.34 -22.40 2.81
CA ARG A 204 13.33 -22.39 4.29
C ARG A 204 12.82 -23.71 4.85
N ILE A 205 11.77 -24.29 4.27
CA ILE A 205 11.23 -25.60 4.64
C ILE A 205 12.26 -26.71 4.34
N GLN A 206 12.90 -26.67 3.17
CA GLN A 206 14.00 -27.58 2.84
C GLN A 206 15.13 -27.48 3.87
N ASN A 207 15.59 -26.29 4.23
CA ASN A 207 16.63 -26.10 5.23
C ASN A 207 16.23 -26.57 6.64
N LEU A 208 14.96 -26.41 7.05
CA LEU A 208 14.46 -26.97 8.32
C LEU A 208 14.41 -28.51 8.30
N THR A 209 14.14 -29.12 7.15
CA THR A 209 14.02 -30.58 6.99
C THR A 209 15.35 -31.28 6.72
N SER A 210 16.42 -30.53 6.36
CA SER A 210 17.68 -31.05 5.79
C SER A 210 18.82 -31.42 6.78
N PRO A 211 18.64 -31.47 8.11
CA PRO A 211 19.49 -32.38 8.91
C PRO A 211 18.71 -33.30 9.86
N LEU A 212 17.46 -32.99 10.16
CA LEU A 212 16.66 -33.75 11.14
C LEU A 212 16.28 -35.14 10.62
N ILE A 213 15.99 -35.28 9.33
CA ILE A 213 15.69 -36.58 8.72
C ILE A 213 16.94 -37.47 8.74
N VAL A 214 18.12 -36.93 8.38
CA VAL A 214 19.40 -37.68 8.38
C VAL A 214 19.80 -38.14 9.80
N LEU A 215 19.51 -37.33 10.82
CA LEU A 215 19.72 -37.68 12.24
C LEU A 215 18.74 -38.73 12.78
N LEU A 216 17.54 -38.89 12.19
CA LEU A 216 16.56 -39.88 12.62
C LEU A 216 16.76 -41.25 11.96
N VAL A 217 17.27 -41.33 10.72
CA VAL A 217 17.55 -42.62 10.06
C VAL A 217 18.82 -43.30 10.58
N THR A 218 19.83 -42.54 11.03
CA THR A 218 21.11 -43.10 11.49
C THR A 218 21.00 -44.02 12.73
N PRO A 219 20.23 -43.68 13.80
CA PRO A 219 20.00 -44.57 14.93
C PRO A 219 19.19 -45.82 14.57
N LEU A 220 18.22 -45.70 13.65
CA LEU A 220 17.37 -46.82 13.22
C LEU A 220 18.18 -47.89 12.47
N ILE A 221 19.07 -47.47 11.56
CA ILE A 221 19.98 -48.37 10.85
C ILE A 221 20.93 -49.08 11.83
N TYR A 222 21.44 -48.37 12.84
CA TYR A 222 22.30 -48.96 13.87
C TYR A 222 21.56 -49.97 14.76
N LYS A 223 20.30 -49.69 15.12
CA LYS A 223 19.43 -50.60 15.90
C LYS A 223 19.14 -51.90 15.15
N VAL A 224 18.85 -51.81 13.85
CA VAL A 224 18.58 -52.99 13.00
C VAL A 224 19.82 -53.88 12.89
N LYS A 225 21.00 -53.33 12.60
CA LYS A 225 22.27 -54.10 12.55
C LYS A 225 22.58 -54.83 13.86
N LYS A 226 22.34 -54.21 15.02
CA LYS A 226 22.57 -54.82 16.33
C LYS A 226 21.61 -56.01 16.59
N ILE A 227 20.38 -55.95 16.11
CA ILE A 227 19.40 -57.05 16.24
C ILE A 227 19.80 -58.24 15.35
N THR A 228 20.38 -57.99 14.18
CA THR A 228 20.84 -59.06 13.28
C THR A 228 22.05 -59.82 13.87
N LEU A 229 23.00 -59.11 14.47
CA LEU A 229 24.21 -59.70 15.08
C LEU A 229 23.97 -60.49 16.39
N ILE A 230 22.80 -60.38 17.01
CA ILE A 230 22.44 -61.16 18.22
C ILE A 230 21.75 -62.49 17.84
N LYS A 231 21.42 -62.68 16.55
CA LYS A 231 20.73 -63.88 16.05
C LYS A 231 21.65 -64.91 15.39
N ASP A 232 22.95 -64.63 15.30
CA ASP A 232 24.01 -65.56 14.88
C ASP A 232 24.85 -65.99 16.09
#